data_AF-A0A821B7H5-F1
#
_entry.id   AF-A0A821B7H5-F1
#
_cell.length_a   1.000
_cell.length_b   1.000
_cell.length_c   1.000
_cell.angle_alpha   90.00
_cell.angle_beta   90.00
_cell.angle_gamma   90.00
#
_symmetry.space_group_name_H-M   'P 1'
#
loop_
_entity.id
_entity.type
_entity.pdbx_description
1 polymer ?
#
loop_
_entity_poly.entity_id
_entity_poly.type
_entity_poly.pdbx_seq_one_letter_code
_entity_poly.pdbx_strand_id
1 'polypeptide(L)'
;MNLVDDSYVRSKLGSVHFISAKDRIELCEKAIQSDNDAKNWISVAKGESQCNGFVDFDEVSESLAQFLNTTLHCQEKFLAHPLKVVYVCGLDHFNKCSYVAQLAELENMACAVIYRCGVDDYLIKKSHVIPTLYYIPLENEREHLVDISSTAIREAFLHHTNVDLAEFTYPCVVDFLQKKYIAKEDFSSCSKND
;
A
#
# COMPACT_ATOMS: atom_id res chain seq x y z
N MET A 1 -2.82 9.84 -24.12
CA MET A 1 -2.68 9.07 -22.87
C MET A 1 -3.28 9.95 -21.79
N ASN A 2 -4.48 9.63 -21.31
CA ASN A 2 -5.16 10.46 -20.31
C ASN A 2 -4.36 10.41 -19.01
N LEU A 3 -4.10 11.58 -18.42
CA LEU A 3 -3.46 11.70 -17.12
C LEU A 3 -4.37 11.02 -16.10
N VAL A 4 -3.82 10.07 -15.36
CA VAL A 4 -4.45 9.46 -14.17
C VAL A 4 -4.90 10.60 -13.25
N ASP A 5 -6.19 10.65 -12.92
CA ASP A 5 -6.73 11.68 -12.05
C ASP A 5 -6.37 11.38 -10.59
N ASP A 6 -5.25 11.93 -10.15
CA ASP A 6 -4.78 11.85 -8.76
C ASP A 6 -5.46 12.89 -7.83
N SER A 7 -6.58 13.51 -8.25
CA SER A 7 -7.30 14.53 -7.49
C SER A 7 -7.63 14.10 -6.05
N TYR A 8 -8.00 12.84 -5.86
CA TYR A 8 -8.30 12.27 -4.53
C TYR A 8 -7.08 12.27 -3.61
N VAL A 9 -5.94 11.77 -4.08
CA VAL A 9 -4.72 11.70 -3.26
C VAL A 9 -4.20 13.12 -2.99
N ARG A 10 -4.28 14.00 -3.98
CA ARG A 10 -3.89 15.40 -3.84
C ARG A 10 -4.74 16.15 -2.83
N SER A 11 -6.06 15.90 -2.78
CA SER A 11 -6.94 16.56 -1.81
C SER A 11 -6.67 16.11 -0.37
N LYS A 12 -6.29 14.84 -0.17
CA LYS A 12 -5.95 14.30 1.15
C LYS A 12 -4.58 14.73 1.67
N LEU A 13 -3.59 14.81 0.80
CA LEU A 13 -2.21 15.07 1.19
C LEU A 13 -1.80 16.55 1.04
N GLY A 14 -2.58 17.35 0.30
CA GLY A 14 -2.16 18.68 -0.13
C GLY A 14 -1.10 18.64 -1.23
N SER A 15 -0.81 19.80 -1.85
CA SER A 15 0.11 19.90 -2.98
C SER A 15 1.57 19.59 -2.62
N VAL A 16 1.99 19.89 -1.39
CA VAL A 16 3.38 19.76 -0.92
C VAL A 16 3.76 18.30 -0.64
N HIS A 17 2.82 17.48 -0.16
CA HIS A 17 3.07 16.06 0.17
C HIS A 17 2.68 15.11 -0.96
N PHE A 18 2.34 15.64 -2.14
CA PHE A 18 1.77 14.88 -3.23
C PHE A 18 2.86 14.13 -4.03
N ILE A 19 2.74 12.80 -4.06
CA ILE A 19 3.53 11.90 -4.91
C ILE A 19 2.56 11.26 -5.91
N SER A 20 2.85 11.41 -7.21
CA SER A 20 1.96 10.91 -8.27
C SER A 20 1.81 9.38 -8.22
N ALA A 21 0.69 8.83 -8.69
CA ALA A 21 0.50 7.38 -8.79
C ALA A 21 1.65 6.70 -9.53
N LYS A 22 2.12 7.30 -10.64
CA LYS A 22 3.29 6.81 -11.39
C LYS A 22 4.53 6.69 -10.51
N ASP A 23 4.80 7.69 -9.68
CA ASP A 23 5.97 7.73 -8.83
C ASP A 23 5.83 6.78 -7.64
N ARG A 24 4.62 6.63 -7.08
CA ARG A 24 4.32 5.64 -6.04
C ARG A 24 4.56 4.21 -6.53
N ILE A 25 4.13 3.89 -7.76
CA ILE A 25 4.37 2.58 -8.39
C ILE A 25 5.87 2.33 -8.54
N GLU A 26 6.62 3.30 -9.05
CA GLU A 26 8.07 3.15 -9.24
C GLU A 26 8.79 2.96 -7.88
N LEU A 27 8.37 3.67 -6.84
CA LEU A 27 8.89 3.50 -5.48
C LEU A 27 8.64 2.09 -4.95
N CYS A 28 7.42 1.57 -5.10
CA CYS A 28 7.10 0.20 -4.70
C CYS A 28 7.93 -0.83 -5.49
N GLU A 29 8.05 -0.66 -6.81
CA GLU A 29 8.85 -1.54 -7.67
C GLU A 29 10.33 -1.54 -7.22
N LYS A 30 10.92 -0.36 -6.97
CA LYS A 30 12.31 -0.27 -6.48
C LYS A 30 12.51 -0.92 -5.11
N ALA A 31 11.60 -0.68 -4.18
CA ALA A 31 11.65 -1.27 -2.84
C ALA A 31 11.64 -2.80 -2.92
N ILE A 32 10.68 -3.37 -3.67
CA ILE A 32 10.57 -4.82 -3.90
C ILE A 32 11.84 -5.38 -4.54
N GLN A 33 12.38 -4.73 -5.58
CA GLN A 33 13.58 -5.21 -6.26
C GLN A 33 14.85 -5.15 -5.40
N SER A 34 14.92 -4.22 -4.45
CA SER A 34 16.06 -4.10 -3.53
C SER A 34 16.05 -5.14 -2.40
N ASP A 35 14.89 -5.73 -2.11
CA ASP A 35 14.74 -6.73 -1.07
C ASP A 35 14.92 -8.14 -1.66
N ASN A 36 15.84 -8.92 -1.06
CA ASN A 36 16.23 -10.22 -1.60
C ASN A 36 15.13 -11.27 -1.54
N ASP A 37 14.24 -11.18 -0.56
CA ASP A 37 13.16 -12.13 -0.37
C ASP A 37 11.93 -11.65 -1.14
N ALA A 38 11.54 -10.38 -0.98
CA ALA A 38 10.34 -9.83 -1.59
C ALA A 38 10.35 -9.90 -3.12
N LYS A 39 11.51 -9.67 -3.78
CA LYS A 39 11.62 -9.66 -5.25
C LYS A 39 11.19 -10.96 -5.92
N ASN A 40 11.18 -12.08 -5.20
CA ASN A 40 10.87 -13.39 -5.77
C ASN A 40 9.37 -13.72 -5.76
N TRP A 41 8.56 -13.01 -4.96
CA TRP A 41 7.15 -13.37 -4.75
C TRP A 41 6.19 -12.18 -4.63
N ILE A 42 6.70 -10.96 -4.47
CA ILE A 42 5.91 -9.72 -4.45
C ILE A 42 6.07 -9.00 -5.79
N SER A 43 4.99 -8.44 -6.31
CA SER A 43 5.01 -7.56 -7.49
C SER A 43 3.98 -6.45 -7.36
N VAL A 44 4.14 -5.39 -8.16
CA VAL A 44 3.21 -4.24 -8.17
C VAL A 44 2.24 -4.39 -9.34
N ALA A 45 0.95 -4.52 -9.02
CA ALA A 45 -0.11 -4.41 -10.02
C ALA A 45 -0.44 -2.93 -10.29
N LYS A 46 -0.66 -2.57 -11.56
CA LYS A 46 -0.95 -1.19 -11.98
C LYS A 46 -2.44 -0.92 -12.23
N GLY A 47 -3.28 -1.97 -12.16
CA GLY A 47 -4.69 -1.93 -12.56
C GLY A 47 -5.47 -0.79 -11.90
N GLU A 48 -5.47 -0.72 -10.58
CA GLU A 48 -6.15 0.34 -9.81
C GLU A 48 -5.72 1.75 -10.26
N SER A 49 -4.41 1.98 -10.36
CA SER A 49 -3.86 3.28 -10.73
C SER A 49 -4.16 3.73 -12.17
N GLN A 50 -4.64 2.81 -13.01
CA GLN A 50 -4.98 3.09 -14.40
C GLN A 50 -6.48 3.37 -14.60
N CYS A 51 -7.30 3.20 -13.56
CA CYS A 51 -8.71 3.50 -13.60
C CYS A 51 -8.96 5.02 -13.67
N ASN A 52 -10.11 5.39 -14.23
CA ASN A 52 -10.57 6.78 -14.24
C ASN A 52 -11.27 7.08 -12.91
N GLY A 53 -10.59 7.80 -12.02
CA GLY A 53 -11.11 8.16 -10.71
C GLY A 53 -10.72 7.18 -9.61
N PHE A 54 -11.34 7.36 -8.44
CA PHE A 54 -11.11 6.51 -7.28
C PHE A 54 -11.86 5.19 -7.42
N VAL A 55 -11.21 4.09 -7.06
CA VAL A 55 -11.78 2.74 -7.04
C VAL A 55 -11.62 2.20 -5.63
N ASP A 56 -12.69 1.66 -5.07
CA ASP A 56 -12.65 1.09 -3.73
C ASP A 56 -11.88 -0.25 -3.70
N PHE A 57 -11.34 -0.57 -2.53
CA PHE A 57 -10.42 -1.71 -2.37
C PHE A 57 -11.10 -3.06 -2.56
N ASP A 58 -12.40 -3.15 -2.27
CA ASP A 58 -13.24 -4.33 -2.48
C ASP A 58 -13.40 -4.61 -3.98
N GLU A 59 -13.73 -3.59 -4.78
CA GLU A 59 -13.82 -3.69 -6.24
C GLU A 59 -12.51 -4.19 -6.86
N VAL A 60 -11.36 -3.66 -6.41
CA VAL A 60 -10.03 -4.10 -6.86
C VAL A 60 -9.79 -5.57 -6.50
N SER A 61 -10.15 -5.96 -5.27
CA SER A 61 -9.91 -7.30 -4.75
C SER A 61 -10.78 -8.36 -5.44
N GLU A 62 -12.07 -8.06 -5.65
CA GLU A 62 -13.01 -8.92 -6.38
C GLU A 62 -12.61 -9.08 -7.85
N SER A 63 -12.25 -7.97 -8.51
CA SER A 63 -11.78 -7.99 -9.89
C SER A 63 -10.53 -8.85 -10.06
N LEU A 64 -9.60 -8.79 -9.11
CA LEU A 64 -8.42 -9.64 -9.10
C LEU A 64 -8.79 -11.12 -8.92
N ALA A 65 -9.69 -11.44 -7.99
CA ALA A 65 -10.14 -12.81 -7.74
C ALA A 65 -10.80 -13.41 -8.99
N GLN A 66 -11.66 -12.64 -9.65
CA GLN A 66 -12.31 -13.05 -10.89
C GLN A 66 -11.29 -13.25 -12.02
N PHE A 67 -10.34 -12.32 -12.18
CA PHE A 67 -9.31 -12.41 -13.21
C PHE A 67 -8.44 -13.67 -13.05
N LEU A 68 -7.99 -13.96 -11.83
CA LEU A 68 -7.12 -15.12 -11.55
C LEU A 68 -7.86 -16.44 -11.79
N ASN A 69 -9.09 -16.58 -11.30
CA ASN A 69 -9.88 -17.79 -11.50
C ASN A 69 -10.24 -18.00 -12.98
N THR A 70 -10.59 -16.93 -13.70
CA THR A 70 -10.84 -17.00 -15.16
C THR A 70 -9.59 -17.42 -15.91
N THR A 71 -8.43 -16.87 -15.54
CA THR A 71 -7.15 -17.22 -16.17
C THR A 71 -6.81 -18.69 -15.98
N LEU A 72 -7.00 -19.23 -14.77
CA LEU A 72 -6.79 -20.65 -14.50
C LEU A 72 -7.75 -21.53 -15.29
N HIS A 73 -9.01 -21.15 -15.37
CA HIS A 73 -10.01 -21.85 -16.17
C HIS A 73 -9.64 -21.89 -17.66
N CYS A 74 -9.26 -20.75 -18.25
CA CYS A 74 -8.83 -20.67 -19.66
C CYS A 74 -7.54 -21.45 -19.95
N GLN A 75 -6.70 -21.69 -18.93
CA GLN A 75 -5.51 -22.51 -19.03
C GLN A 75 -5.77 -24.00 -18.74
N GLU A 76 -7.03 -24.40 -18.57
CA GLU A 76 -7.43 -25.77 -18.19
C GLU A 76 -6.77 -26.26 -16.88
N LYS A 77 -6.39 -25.31 -16.01
CA LYS A 77 -5.81 -25.58 -14.69
C LYS A 77 -6.91 -25.62 -13.64
N PHE A 78 -7.68 -26.69 -13.65
CA PHE A 78 -8.80 -26.86 -12.73
C PHE A 78 -8.30 -27.13 -11.30
N LEU A 79 -8.71 -26.27 -10.39
CA LEU A 79 -8.51 -26.47 -8.96
C LEU A 79 -9.74 -27.17 -8.36
N ALA A 80 -9.53 -27.97 -7.31
CA ALA A 80 -10.64 -28.58 -6.56
C ALA A 80 -11.56 -27.53 -5.93
N HIS A 81 -11.00 -26.37 -5.58
CA HIS A 81 -11.70 -25.19 -5.10
C HIS A 81 -11.15 -23.94 -5.80
N PRO A 82 -11.97 -22.92 -6.07
CA PRO A 82 -11.50 -21.66 -6.63
C PRO A 82 -10.34 -21.05 -5.82
N LEU A 83 -9.46 -20.33 -6.51
CA LEU A 83 -8.41 -19.55 -5.87
C LEU A 83 -9.03 -18.42 -5.06
N LYS A 84 -8.59 -18.28 -3.81
CA LYS A 84 -8.99 -17.16 -2.94
C LYS A 84 -7.98 -16.03 -3.00
N VAL A 85 -8.47 -14.79 -3.07
CA VAL A 85 -7.66 -13.59 -2.87
C VAL A 85 -7.76 -13.17 -1.41
N VAL A 86 -6.61 -12.95 -0.77
CA VAL A 86 -6.53 -12.45 0.60
C VAL A 86 -6.26 -10.95 0.55
N TYR A 87 -7.24 -10.14 0.95
CA TYR A 87 -7.04 -8.70 1.16
C TYR A 87 -6.26 -8.49 2.46
N VAL A 88 -5.12 -7.77 2.39
CA VAL A 88 -4.25 -7.54 3.55
C VAL A 88 -4.33 -6.08 3.95
N CYS A 89 -4.61 -5.80 5.22
CA CYS A 89 -4.65 -4.44 5.75
C CYS A 89 -4.11 -4.35 7.19
N GLY A 90 -3.84 -3.12 7.63
CA GLY A 90 -3.53 -2.84 9.03
C GLY A 90 -4.78 -2.74 9.90
N LEU A 91 -4.61 -2.93 11.21
CA LEU A 91 -5.70 -2.78 12.19
C LEU A 91 -6.37 -1.39 12.15
N ASP A 92 -5.61 -0.34 11.81
CA ASP A 92 -6.14 1.01 11.73
C ASP A 92 -7.16 1.17 10.58
N HIS A 93 -6.97 0.47 9.46
CA HIS A 93 -7.91 0.45 8.36
C HIS A 93 -9.14 -0.40 8.71
N PHE A 94 -8.93 -1.60 9.26
CA PHE A 94 -10.01 -2.48 9.72
C PHE A 94 -10.95 -1.76 10.69
N ASN A 95 -10.41 -1.04 11.67
CA ASN A 95 -11.20 -0.32 12.66
C ASN A 95 -12.02 0.84 12.08
N LYS A 96 -11.61 1.40 10.94
CA LYS A 96 -12.31 2.52 10.26
C LYS A 96 -13.25 2.05 9.16
N CYS A 97 -13.11 0.80 8.69
CA CYS A 97 -13.80 0.30 7.52
C CYS A 97 -14.50 -1.03 7.82
N SER A 98 -15.79 -0.96 8.11
CA SER A 98 -16.62 -2.15 8.35
C SER A 98 -16.72 -3.08 7.14
N TYR A 99 -16.46 -2.58 5.94
CA TYR A 99 -16.51 -3.36 4.70
C TYR A 99 -15.44 -4.45 4.62
N VAL A 100 -14.33 -4.34 5.35
CA VAL A 100 -13.29 -5.39 5.37
C VAL A 100 -13.86 -6.73 5.89
N ALA A 101 -14.70 -6.68 6.93
CA ALA A 101 -15.35 -7.88 7.45
C ALA A 101 -16.34 -8.48 6.43
N GLN A 102 -17.10 -7.63 5.74
CA GLN A 102 -18.06 -8.05 4.70
C GLN A 102 -17.34 -8.69 3.50
N LEU A 103 -16.21 -8.11 3.08
CA LEU A 103 -15.38 -8.64 2.00
C LEU A 103 -14.91 -10.06 2.30
N ALA A 104 -14.58 -10.37 3.56
CA ALA A 104 -14.15 -11.70 3.97
C ALA A 104 -15.26 -12.76 3.83
N GLU A 105 -16.54 -12.37 3.80
CA GLU A 105 -17.67 -13.30 3.68
C GLU A 105 -17.93 -13.75 2.22
N LEU A 106 -17.29 -13.11 1.23
CA LEU A 106 -17.43 -13.49 -0.18
C LEU A 106 -16.70 -14.80 -0.49
N GLU A 107 -17.26 -15.59 -1.43
CA GLU A 107 -16.83 -16.98 -1.73
C GLU A 107 -15.32 -17.09 -2.03
N ASN A 108 -14.80 -16.19 -2.87
CA ASN A 108 -13.42 -16.19 -3.37
C ASN A 108 -12.50 -15.23 -2.62
N MET A 109 -12.93 -14.78 -1.44
CA MET A 109 -12.22 -13.80 -0.65
C MET A 109 -11.81 -14.35 0.72
N ALA A 110 -10.79 -13.71 1.26
CA ALA A 110 -10.39 -13.76 2.64
C ALA A 110 -9.76 -12.42 3.00
N CYS A 111 -9.61 -12.14 4.30
CA CYS A 111 -8.97 -10.93 4.77
C CYS A 111 -7.94 -11.27 5.85
N ALA A 112 -6.80 -10.57 5.83
CA ALA A 112 -5.77 -10.66 6.85
C ALA A 112 -5.51 -9.27 7.44
N VAL A 113 -5.77 -9.13 8.73
CA VAL A 113 -5.56 -7.89 9.49
C VAL A 113 -4.26 -8.04 10.28
N ILE A 114 -3.26 -7.25 9.89
CA ILE A 114 -1.97 -7.21 10.58
C ILE A 114 -2.05 -6.17 11.71
N TYR A 115 -1.66 -6.56 12.92
CA TYR A 115 -1.72 -5.67 14.09
C TYR A 115 -0.49 -5.84 14.99
N ARG A 116 -0.16 -4.79 15.77
CA ARG A 116 0.89 -4.86 16.79
C ARG A 116 0.27 -5.20 18.15
N CYS A 117 0.99 -5.99 18.94
CA CYS A 117 0.58 -6.31 20.31
C CYS A 117 0.44 -5.02 21.14
N GLY A 118 -0.62 -4.91 21.94
CA GLY A 118 -0.87 -3.75 22.80
C GLY A 118 -1.61 -2.57 22.15
N VAL A 119 -1.91 -2.64 20.85
CA VAL A 119 -2.85 -1.71 20.19
C VAL A 119 -4.29 -2.10 20.51
N ASP A 120 -5.22 -1.13 20.55
CA ASP A 120 -6.64 -1.37 20.81
C ASP A 120 -7.25 -2.35 19.78
N ASP A 121 -7.43 -3.59 20.24
CA ASP A 121 -7.95 -4.75 19.51
C ASP A 121 -9.43 -5.00 19.82
N TYR A 122 -10.14 -4.01 20.36
CA TYR A 122 -11.53 -4.14 20.78
C TYR A 122 -12.45 -4.72 19.69
N LEU A 123 -12.28 -4.28 18.44
CA LEU A 123 -13.05 -4.79 17.31
C LEU A 123 -12.67 -6.22 16.92
N ILE A 124 -11.42 -6.63 17.13
CA ILE A 124 -11.00 -8.04 16.98
C ILE A 124 -11.76 -8.89 18.00
N LYS A 125 -11.77 -8.46 19.27
CA LYS A 125 -12.42 -9.17 20.38
C LYS A 125 -13.94 -9.25 20.27
N LYS A 126 -14.56 -8.29 19.59
CA LYS A 126 -16.01 -8.23 19.37
C LYS A 126 -16.49 -8.87 18.08
N SER A 127 -15.59 -9.14 17.15
CA SER A 127 -15.97 -9.66 15.85
C SER A 127 -16.60 -11.05 15.98
N HIS A 128 -17.68 -11.28 15.24
CA HIS A 128 -18.19 -12.64 15.05
C HIS A 128 -17.11 -13.48 14.35
N VAL A 129 -17.08 -14.78 14.64
CA VAL A 129 -16.08 -15.67 14.03
C VAL A 129 -16.39 -15.81 12.54
N ILE A 130 -15.68 -15.04 11.72
CA ILE A 130 -15.67 -15.15 10.26
C ILE A 130 -14.49 -16.07 9.89
N PRO A 131 -14.71 -17.30 9.38
CA PRO A 131 -13.64 -18.28 9.16
C PRO A 131 -12.52 -17.85 8.20
N THR A 132 -12.81 -16.86 7.36
CA THR A 132 -11.95 -16.30 6.31
C THR A 132 -11.33 -14.95 6.69
N LEU A 133 -11.53 -14.49 7.93
CA LEU A 133 -10.92 -13.29 8.49
C LEU A 133 -9.84 -13.68 9.50
N TYR A 134 -8.60 -13.39 9.15
CA TYR A 134 -7.42 -13.73 9.94
C TYR A 134 -6.87 -12.50 10.64
N TYR A 135 -6.55 -12.61 11.93
CA TYR A 135 -5.86 -11.58 12.69
C TYR A 135 -4.42 -12.05 12.95
N ILE A 136 -3.45 -11.32 12.40
CA ILE A 136 -2.05 -11.72 12.39
C ILE A 136 -1.25 -10.71 13.24
N PRO A 137 -0.73 -11.13 14.41
CA PRO A 137 0.16 -10.26 15.17
C PRO A 137 1.48 -10.06 14.41
N LEU A 138 2.00 -8.84 14.43
CA LEU A 138 3.29 -8.49 13.86
C LEU A 138 4.40 -8.92 14.83
N GLU A 139 4.83 -10.17 14.72
CA GLU A 139 5.89 -10.79 15.52
C GLU A 139 7.22 -10.72 14.77
N ASN A 140 7.82 -9.54 14.64
CA ASN A 140 9.15 -9.40 14.04
C ASN A 140 9.96 -8.29 14.72
N GLU A 141 11.18 -8.05 14.24
CA GLU A 141 12.08 -7.01 14.76
C GLU A 141 11.45 -5.60 14.77
N ARG A 142 10.36 -5.40 14.02
CA ARG A 142 9.60 -4.15 13.97
C ARG A 142 8.48 -4.06 14.99
N GLU A 143 8.22 -5.10 15.79
CA GLU A 143 7.24 -5.08 16.88
C GLU A 143 7.54 -3.95 17.87
N HIS A 144 8.84 -3.72 18.15
CA HIS A 144 9.31 -2.66 19.05
C HIS A 144 9.71 -1.36 18.34
N LEU A 145 9.69 -1.32 17.00
CA LEU A 145 9.98 -0.09 16.28
C LEU A 145 8.79 0.87 16.38
N VAL A 146 9.13 2.16 16.49
CA VAL A 146 8.17 3.27 16.41
C VAL A 146 7.33 3.12 15.15
N ASP A 147 6.05 3.48 15.22
CA ASP A 147 5.17 3.42 14.06
C ASP A 147 5.70 4.25 12.89
N ILE A 148 6.19 3.55 11.85
CA ILE A 148 6.74 4.16 10.65
C ILE A 148 5.59 4.41 9.68
N SER A 149 4.87 5.51 9.90
CA SER A 149 3.82 5.95 8.98
C SER A 149 4.43 6.67 7.77
N SER A 150 3.79 6.52 6.61
CA SER A 150 4.17 7.31 5.42
C SER A 150 4.06 8.82 5.66
N THR A 151 3.23 9.26 6.62
CA THR A 151 3.15 10.67 7.03
C THR A 151 4.43 11.13 7.71
N ALA A 152 4.93 10.37 8.68
CA ALA A 152 6.19 10.67 9.37
C ALA A 152 7.37 10.70 8.39
N ILE A 153 7.44 9.76 7.43
CA ILE A 153 8.46 9.77 6.38
C ILE A 153 8.40 11.05 5.54
N ARG A 154 7.20 11.48 5.12
CA ARG A 154 7.04 12.70 4.32
C ARG A 154 7.41 13.96 5.10
N GLU A 155 7.05 14.04 6.38
CA GLU A 155 7.41 15.17 7.25
C GLU A 155 8.92 15.25 7.46
N ALA A 156 9.57 14.13 7.78
CA ALA A 156 11.01 14.07 7.94
C ALA A 156 11.76 14.44 6.64
N PHE A 157 11.23 14.02 5.49
CA PHE A 157 11.75 14.37 4.17
C PHE A 157 11.62 15.86 3.85
N LEU A 158 10.46 16.48 4.10
CA LEU A 158 10.20 17.89 3.75
C LEU A 158 10.90 18.89 4.69
N HIS A 159 11.03 18.54 5.97
CA HIS A 159 11.64 19.44 6.94
C HIS A 159 13.16 19.29 7.03
N HIS A 160 13.78 18.51 6.12
CA HIS A 160 15.21 18.18 6.13
C HIS A 160 15.72 17.84 7.54
N THR A 161 14.91 17.13 8.31
CA THR A 161 15.30 16.75 9.65
C THR A 161 16.52 15.84 9.55
N ASN A 162 17.47 15.93 10.50
CA ASN A 162 18.63 15.03 10.60
C ASN A 162 18.26 13.57 10.91
N VAL A 163 17.01 13.17 10.65
CA VAL A 163 16.53 11.80 10.76
C VAL A 163 17.07 11.05 9.55
N ASP A 164 17.85 10.00 9.81
CA ASP A 164 18.31 9.13 8.75
C ASP A 164 17.13 8.30 8.22
N LEU A 165 16.52 8.78 7.13
CA LEU A 165 15.40 8.10 6.47
C LEU A 165 15.74 6.66 6.06
N ALA A 166 17.03 6.34 5.89
CA ALA A 166 17.47 4.97 5.57
C ALA A 166 17.23 3.99 6.73
N GLU A 167 17.04 4.47 7.96
CA GLU A 167 16.63 3.63 9.10
C GLU A 167 15.14 3.24 9.03
N PHE A 168 14.33 3.98 8.28
CA PHE A 168 12.88 3.84 8.24
C PHE A 168 12.34 3.28 6.93
N THR A 169 13.10 3.37 5.84
CA THR A 169 12.71 2.88 4.52
C THR A 169 13.93 2.44 3.71
N TYR A 170 13.69 1.86 2.54
CA TYR A 170 14.75 1.35 1.66
C TYR A 170 15.63 2.51 1.13
N PRO A 171 16.96 2.36 1.09
CA PRO A 171 17.86 3.38 0.53
C PRO A 171 17.50 3.80 -0.90
N CYS A 172 17.03 2.85 -1.73
CA CYS A 172 16.59 3.12 -3.10
C CYS A 172 15.36 4.04 -3.19
N VAL A 173 14.51 4.04 -2.15
CA VAL A 173 13.36 4.93 -2.02
C VAL A 173 13.83 6.34 -1.65
N VAL A 174 14.76 6.45 -0.70
CA VAL A 174 15.35 7.73 -0.29
C VAL A 174 16.03 8.41 -1.48
N ASP A 175 16.87 7.68 -2.22
CA ASP A 175 17.56 8.16 -3.42
C ASP A 175 16.58 8.71 -4.48
N PHE A 176 15.46 8.01 -4.70
CA PHE A 176 14.45 8.42 -5.65
C PHE A 176 13.78 9.73 -5.24
N LEU A 177 13.39 9.83 -3.97
CA LEU A 177 12.74 11.02 -3.43
C LEU A 177 13.67 12.23 -3.52
N GLN A 178 14.94 12.08 -3.12
CA GLN A 178 15.95 13.14 -3.21
C GLN A 178 16.17 13.63 -4.65
N LYS A 179 16.40 12.71 -5.59
CA LYS A 179 16.67 13.07 -7.00
C LYS A 179 15.49 13.75 -7.68
N LYS A 180 14.25 13.35 -7.35
CA LYS A 180 13.07 13.79 -8.09
C LYS A 180 12.40 15.02 -7.51
N TYR A 181 12.46 15.18 -6.19
CA TYR A 181 11.72 16.22 -5.47
C TYR A 181 12.63 17.26 -4.79
N ILE A 182 13.86 16.94 -4.41
CA ILE A 182 14.79 17.94 -3.83
C ILE A 182 15.62 18.62 -4.92
N ALA A 183 16.18 17.87 -5.87
CA ALA A 183 17.02 18.44 -6.93
C ALA A 183 16.29 19.45 -7.86
N LYS A 184 14.97 19.58 -7.74
CA LYS A 184 14.18 20.59 -8.44
C LYS A 184 14.04 21.92 -7.70
N GLU A 185 14.16 21.93 -6.37
CA GLU A 185 14.03 23.17 -5.59
C GLU A 185 15.29 24.04 -5.71
N ASP A 186 16.47 23.44 -5.86
CA ASP A 186 17.74 24.16 -6.03
C ASP A 186 17.90 24.86 -7.40
N PHE A 187 17.09 24.51 -8.41
CA PHE A 187 17.13 25.17 -9.72
C PHE A 187 16.01 26.20 -9.94
N SER A 188 14.96 26.21 -9.10
CA SER A 188 13.88 27.20 -9.21
C SER A 188 14.15 28.49 -8.44
N SER A 189 15.16 28.53 -7.58
CA SER A 189 15.55 29.72 -6.81
C SER A 189 16.59 30.59 -7.52
N CYS A 190 17.18 30.12 -8.63
CA CYS A 190 18.20 30.86 -9.40
C CYS A 190 17.71 31.60 -10.66
N SER A 191 16.42 31.58 -11.00
CA SER A 191 15.90 32.19 -12.25
C SER A 191 15.02 33.43 -12.05
N LYS A 192 15.11 34.09 -10.89
CA LYS A 192 14.51 35.42 -10.68
C LYS A 192 15.57 36.40 -10.21
N ASN A 193 16.50 36.74 -11.10
CA ASN A 193 17.27 37.97 -11.10
C ASN A 193 17.98 38.04 -12.46
N ASP A 194 17.25 38.48 -13.48
CA ASP A 194 17.77 39.17 -14.65
C ASP A 194 16.66 40.06 -15.23
#